data_AF-A0A3N5HB93-F1
#
_entry.id   AF-A0A3N5HB93-F1
#
_cell.length_a   1.000
_cell.length_b   1.000
_cell.length_c   1.000
_cell.angle_alpha   90.00
_cell.angle_beta   90.00
_cell.angle_gamma   90.00
#
_symmetry.space_group_name_H-M   'P 1'
#
loop_
_entity.id
_entity.type
_entity.pdbx_description
1 polymer ?
#
loop_
_entity_poly.entity_id
_entity_poly.type
_entity_poly.pdbx_seq_one_letter_code
_entity_poly.pdbx_strand_id
1 'polypeptide(L)'
;MHGLALAFVLSLGTVVSNSFARFAYALVLPAMRDELAWSYSQAGALNTANAIGYLAGAVLTRALVNRVGNRALFVAGLPVTALALLATGLTTDFALLSALRVAAGIGGAAVFICGGALSGNIFPDDPRRATLAITVFFGGSGIGLIACGVAIPLILEAGGNAAWPQTWVAMGVASLAITVASARAAWRIAEPAVLGQGPVAAARWPLAAFAASLVAYTAFALGYIGYMTFVIAWMRENGASTLAVVLVWSLLGFATLVAPWVWRVPFERWRGGRPMAAVLAVLAVGAWLPLASASLPAMLLSAALFGAAMFSVPASVNMLVKHCLPKPAWGSAMA
;
A
#
# COMPACT_ATOMS: atom_id res chain seq x y z
N MET A 1 -13.04 -22.52 -9.26
CA MET A 1 -11.63 -22.39 -8.82
C MET A 1 -10.82 -21.43 -9.69
N HIS A 2 -11.02 -21.40 -11.02
CA HIS A 2 -10.29 -20.52 -11.95
C HIS A 2 -10.27 -19.01 -11.58
N GLY A 3 -11.38 -18.44 -11.09
CA GLY A 3 -11.44 -17.01 -10.77
C GLY A 3 -10.64 -16.56 -9.54
N LEU A 4 -10.53 -17.40 -8.50
CA LEU A 4 -9.72 -17.05 -7.31
C LEU A 4 -8.22 -17.17 -7.60
N ALA A 5 -7.83 -18.15 -8.42
CA ALA A 5 -6.45 -18.22 -8.93
C ALA A 5 -6.13 -16.97 -9.77
N LEU A 6 -7.08 -16.49 -10.58
CA LEU A 6 -6.94 -15.25 -11.33
C LEU A 6 -6.77 -14.02 -10.42
N ALA A 7 -7.58 -13.93 -9.35
CA ALA A 7 -7.47 -12.88 -8.34
C ALA A 7 -6.11 -12.91 -7.63
N PHE A 8 -5.59 -14.10 -7.33
CA PHE A 8 -4.26 -14.27 -6.74
C PHE A 8 -3.14 -13.81 -7.70
N VAL A 9 -3.18 -14.18 -8.98
CA VAL A 9 -2.16 -13.70 -9.93
C VAL A 9 -2.26 -12.18 -10.13
N LEU A 10 -3.47 -11.63 -10.15
CA LEU A 10 -3.68 -10.17 -10.22
C LEU A 10 -3.14 -9.47 -8.96
N SER A 11 -3.24 -10.09 -7.78
CA SER A 11 -2.78 -9.53 -6.50
C SER A 11 -1.27 -9.28 -6.48
N LEU A 12 -0.49 -10.00 -7.30
CA LEU A 12 0.94 -9.74 -7.47
C LEU A 12 1.21 -8.30 -7.96
N GLY A 13 0.26 -7.66 -8.64
CA GLY A 13 0.36 -6.23 -8.96
C GLY A 13 0.46 -5.34 -7.71
N THR A 14 -0.18 -5.71 -6.59
CA THR A 14 -0.06 -4.98 -5.31
C THR A 14 1.28 -5.22 -4.62
N VAL A 15 1.93 -6.37 -4.86
CA VAL A 15 3.31 -6.62 -4.41
C VAL A 15 4.24 -5.59 -5.06
N VAL A 16 4.11 -5.36 -6.37
CA VAL A 16 4.92 -4.38 -7.11
C VAL A 16 4.60 -2.94 -6.68
N SER A 17 3.32 -2.57 -6.76
CA SER A 17 2.88 -1.18 -6.60
C SER A 17 2.90 -0.65 -5.16
N ASN A 18 2.79 -1.53 -4.16
CA ASN A 18 2.68 -1.12 -2.78
C ASN A 18 3.86 -1.65 -1.96
N SER A 19 4.09 -2.97 -1.96
CA SER A 19 5.14 -3.54 -1.12
C SER A 19 6.53 -3.13 -1.59
N PHE A 20 6.88 -3.37 -2.86
CA PHE A 20 8.20 -3.02 -3.40
C PHE A 20 8.34 -1.51 -3.64
N ALA A 21 7.35 -0.88 -4.27
CA ALA A 21 7.43 0.55 -4.57
C ALA A 21 7.33 1.47 -3.36
N ARG A 22 6.68 1.07 -2.27
CA ARG A 22 6.41 1.97 -1.14
C ARG A 22 7.03 1.51 0.17
N PHE A 23 6.71 0.30 0.62
CA PHE A 23 7.07 -0.12 1.98
C PHE A 23 8.47 -0.67 2.09
N ALA A 24 8.97 -1.35 1.05
CA ALA A 24 10.33 -1.88 1.02
C ALA A 24 11.39 -0.79 1.22
N TYR A 25 11.08 0.46 0.86
CA TYR A 25 11.98 1.59 1.10
C TYR A 25 12.43 1.67 2.56
N ALA A 26 11.56 1.42 3.52
CA ALA A 26 11.89 1.48 4.94
C ALA A 26 12.97 0.48 5.36
N LEU A 27 13.02 -0.69 4.71
CA LEU A 27 14.04 -1.71 4.96
C LEU A 27 15.39 -1.34 4.37
N VAL A 28 15.38 -0.60 3.24
CA VAL A 28 16.59 -0.18 2.50
C VAL A 28 17.12 1.17 3.00
N LEU A 29 16.25 2.00 3.57
CA LEU A 29 16.53 3.37 4.00
C LEU A 29 17.75 3.49 4.92
N PRO A 30 17.93 2.66 5.97
CA PRO A 30 19.09 2.80 6.85
C PRO A 30 20.41 2.65 6.08
N ALA A 31 20.51 1.65 5.21
CA ALA A 31 21.69 1.40 4.40
C ALA A 31 21.97 2.54 3.40
N MET A 32 20.92 3.04 2.71
CA MET A 32 21.06 4.19 1.81
C MET A 32 21.48 5.45 2.56
N ARG A 33 20.89 5.69 3.74
CA ARG A 33 21.20 6.88 4.52
C ARG A 33 22.66 6.88 4.94
N ASP A 34 23.15 5.75 5.42
CA ASP A 34 24.53 5.61 5.86
C ASP A 34 25.51 5.72 4.68
N GLU A 35 25.25 5.07 3.54
CA GLU A 35 26.16 5.12 2.39
C GLU A 35 26.14 6.43 1.61
N LEU A 36 24.99 7.09 1.52
CA LEU A 36 24.84 8.35 0.79
C LEU A 36 24.98 9.58 1.70
N ALA A 37 25.32 9.36 2.98
CA ALA A 37 25.46 10.38 4.02
C ALA A 37 24.24 11.32 4.10
N TRP A 38 23.03 10.75 3.99
CA TRP A 38 21.80 11.53 3.99
C TRP A 38 21.37 11.92 5.40
N SER A 39 20.78 13.11 5.52
CA SER A 39 19.95 13.46 6.67
C SER A 39 18.61 12.68 6.67
N TYR A 40 17.95 12.56 7.83
CA TYR A 40 16.58 12.03 7.87
C TYR A 40 15.59 12.84 7.04
N SER A 41 15.84 14.14 6.86
CA SER A 41 15.02 14.99 5.98
C SER A 41 15.13 14.55 4.53
N GLN A 42 16.34 14.25 4.04
CA GLN A 42 16.55 13.73 2.68
C GLN A 42 15.95 12.33 2.52
N ALA A 43 16.14 11.44 3.50
CA ALA A 43 15.52 10.12 3.50
C ALA A 43 13.98 10.20 3.49
N GLY A 44 13.41 11.08 4.31
CA GLY A 44 11.96 11.34 4.32
C GLY A 44 11.47 11.92 2.99
N ALA A 45 12.23 12.84 2.38
CA ALA A 45 11.88 13.48 1.12
C ALA A 45 11.73 12.48 -0.04
N LEU A 46 12.54 11.42 -0.09
CA LEU A 46 12.38 10.35 -1.10
C LEU A 46 11.03 9.62 -0.95
N ASN A 47 10.58 9.37 0.27
CA ASN A 47 9.27 8.76 0.49
C ASN A 47 8.13 9.74 0.19
N THR A 48 8.31 11.02 0.51
CA THR A 48 7.37 12.10 0.14
C THR A 48 7.25 12.23 -1.38
N ALA A 49 8.36 12.15 -2.12
CA ALA A 49 8.36 12.16 -3.59
C ALA A 49 7.51 11.01 -4.16
N ASN A 50 7.61 9.81 -3.57
CA ASN A 50 6.74 8.69 -3.93
C ASN A 50 5.27 8.96 -3.62
N ALA A 51 4.97 9.55 -2.45
CA ALA A 51 3.60 9.92 -2.08
C ALA A 51 3.00 10.99 -3.02
N ILE A 52 3.78 12.00 -3.42
CA ILE A 52 3.38 13.01 -4.42
C ILE A 52 3.10 12.32 -5.76
N GLY A 53 3.98 11.43 -6.21
CA GLY A 53 3.78 10.64 -7.42
C GLY A 53 2.50 9.80 -7.36
N TYR A 54 2.23 9.17 -6.22
CA TYR A 54 1.00 8.40 -6.01
C TYR A 54 -0.25 9.27 -6.11
N LEU A 55 -0.26 10.46 -5.49
CA LEU A 55 -1.37 11.40 -5.58
C LEU A 55 -1.60 11.87 -7.03
N ALA A 56 -0.52 12.26 -7.72
CA ALA A 56 -0.59 12.64 -9.13
C ALA A 56 -1.10 11.48 -10.01
N GLY A 57 -0.61 10.26 -9.77
CA GLY A 57 -1.05 9.05 -10.45
C GLY A 57 -2.52 8.71 -10.20
N ALA A 58 -3.02 8.93 -8.98
CA ALA A 58 -4.43 8.73 -8.65
C ALA A 58 -5.34 9.71 -9.41
N VAL A 59 -4.96 11.00 -9.46
CA VAL A 59 -5.67 12.02 -10.25
C VAL A 59 -5.64 11.69 -11.73
N LEU A 60 -4.48 11.30 -12.27
CA LEU A 60 -4.31 10.90 -13.66
C LEU A 60 -5.15 9.67 -14.01
N THR A 61 -5.14 8.66 -13.14
CA THR A 61 -5.94 7.44 -13.30
C THR A 61 -7.42 7.77 -13.37
N ARG A 62 -7.92 8.61 -12.44
CA ARG A 62 -9.32 9.07 -12.44
C ARG A 62 -9.68 9.81 -13.73
N ALA A 63 -8.79 10.66 -14.25
CA ALA A 63 -9.02 11.43 -15.47
C ALA A 63 -9.02 10.54 -16.74
N LEU A 64 -8.22 9.48 -16.76
CA LEU A 64 -8.02 8.64 -17.94
C LEU A 64 -8.86 7.36 -17.96
N VAL A 65 -9.35 6.86 -16.81
CA VAL A 65 -9.99 5.54 -16.73
C VAL A 65 -11.20 5.38 -17.65
N ASN A 66 -12.00 6.44 -17.83
CA ASN A 66 -13.17 6.39 -18.72
C ASN A 66 -12.80 6.37 -20.21
N ARG A 67 -11.60 6.83 -20.57
CA ARG A 67 -11.12 6.88 -21.97
C ARG A 67 -10.25 5.68 -22.33
N VAL A 68 -9.42 5.24 -21.40
CA VAL A 68 -8.38 4.23 -21.62
C VAL A 68 -8.76 2.87 -21.06
N GLY A 69 -9.62 2.83 -20.03
CA GLY A 69 -10.00 1.61 -19.32
C GLY A 69 -9.05 1.24 -18.19
N ASN A 70 -9.56 0.50 -17.20
CA ASN A 70 -8.84 -0.02 -16.06
C ASN A 70 -7.74 -1.00 -16.49
N ARG A 71 -8.03 -1.90 -17.43
CA ARG A 71 -7.05 -2.90 -17.88
C ARG A 71 -5.80 -2.25 -18.43
N ALA A 72 -5.93 -1.28 -19.34
CA ALA A 72 -4.79 -0.64 -19.96
C ALA A 72 -3.97 0.19 -18.96
N LEU A 73 -4.62 0.93 -18.06
CA LEU A 73 -3.94 1.68 -17.00
C LEU A 73 -3.21 0.76 -16.01
N PHE A 74 -3.83 -0.35 -15.61
CA PHE A 74 -3.19 -1.37 -14.77
C PHE A 74 -1.95 -1.97 -15.45
N VAL A 75 -2.08 -2.39 -16.71
CA VAL A 75 -0.99 -3.01 -17.48
C VAL A 75 0.14 -2.02 -17.75
N ALA A 76 -0.16 -0.73 -17.96
CA ALA A 76 0.84 0.31 -18.17
C ALA A 76 1.55 0.74 -16.88
N GLY A 77 0.86 0.77 -15.73
CA GLY A 77 1.45 1.15 -14.45
C GLY A 77 2.48 0.15 -13.92
N LEU A 78 2.32 -1.14 -14.23
CA LEU A 78 3.26 -2.21 -13.82
C LEU A 78 4.69 -1.99 -14.33
N PRO A 79 4.97 -1.86 -15.65
CA PRO A 79 6.32 -1.64 -16.15
C PRO A 79 6.89 -0.29 -15.72
N VAL A 80 6.06 0.77 -15.64
CA VAL A 80 6.51 2.08 -15.11
C VAL A 80 7.07 1.92 -13.70
N THR A 81 6.35 1.20 -12.84
CA THR A 81 6.80 0.95 -11.46
C THR A 81 8.03 0.06 -11.41
N ALA A 82 8.04 -1.03 -12.17
CA ALA A 82 9.14 -2.00 -12.20
C ALA A 82 10.45 -1.38 -12.72
N LEU A 83 10.38 -0.58 -13.78
CA LEU A 83 11.54 0.12 -14.35
C LEU A 83 12.04 1.22 -13.41
N ALA A 84 11.15 1.95 -12.74
CA ALA A 84 11.55 2.93 -11.75
C ALA A 84 12.28 2.28 -10.56
N LEU A 85 11.79 1.14 -10.07
CA LEU A 85 12.46 0.33 -9.05
C LEU A 85 13.84 -0.14 -9.50
N LEU A 86 13.94 -0.70 -10.70
CA LEU A 86 15.20 -1.18 -11.27
C LEU A 86 16.22 -0.03 -11.38
N ALA A 87 15.81 1.09 -11.96
CA ALA A 87 16.66 2.26 -12.15
C ALA A 87 17.10 2.93 -10.84
N THR A 88 16.31 2.77 -9.75
CA THR A 88 16.68 3.29 -8.43
C THR A 88 17.98 2.64 -7.92
N GLY A 89 18.21 1.37 -8.26
CA GLY A 89 19.46 0.68 -7.94
C GLY A 89 20.63 1.01 -8.88
N LEU A 90 20.48 1.93 -9.83
CA LEU A 90 21.51 2.26 -10.83
C LEU A 90 22.06 3.68 -10.68
N THR A 91 21.60 4.45 -9.70
CA THR A 91 22.00 5.85 -9.52
C THR A 91 22.10 6.22 -8.06
N THR A 92 23.00 7.14 -7.73
CA THR A 92 23.14 7.76 -6.42
C THR A 92 22.67 9.21 -6.41
N ASP A 93 22.30 9.77 -7.57
CA ASP A 93 21.88 11.16 -7.70
C ASP A 93 20.53 11.38 -7.03
N PHE A 94 20.48 12.29 -6.05
CA PHE A 94 19.30 12.51 -5.23
C PHE A 94 18.09 13.00 -6.04
N ALA A 95 18.31 13.85 -7.05
CA ALA A 95 17.23 14.38 -7.87
C ALA A 95 16.65 13.30 -8.77
N LEU A 96 17.50 12.48 -9.38
CA LEU A 96 17.09 11.34 -10.19
C LEU A 96 16.40 10.27 -9.35
N LEU A 97 16.93 9.94 -8.16
CA LEU A 97 16.26 9.07 -7.20
C LEU A 97 14.86 9.59 -6.87
N SER A 98 14.73 10.89 -6.58
CA SER A 98 13.43 11.52 -6.31
C SER A 98 12.47 11.42 -7.50
N ALA A 99 12.94 11.66 -8.72
CA ALA A 99 12.14 11.50 -9.95
C ALA A 99 11.69 10.06 -10.17
N LEU A 100 12.55 9.08 -9.90
CA LEU A 100 12.22 7.66 -9.96
C LEU A 100 11.18 7.28 -8.89
N ARG A 101 11.29 7.83 -7.67
CA ARG A 101 10.26 7.66 -6.63
C ARG A 101 8.90 8.20 -7.07
N VAL A 102 8.86 9.36 -7.73
CA VAL A 102 7.64 9.94 -8.31
C VAL A 102 7.07 9.01 -9.38
N ALA A 103 7.90 8.54 -10.32
CA ALA A 103 7.47 7.63 -11.39
C ALA A 103 6.89 6.31 -10.84
N ALA A 104 7.56 5.72 -9.84
CA ALA A 104 7.07 4.53 -9.14
C ALA A 104 5.73 4.79 -8.45
N GLY A 105 5.53 5.97 -7.88
CA GLY A 105 4.26 6.39 -7.28
C GLY A 105 3.14 6.49 -8.31
N ILE A 106 3.40 7.14 -9.45
CA ILE A 106 2.43 7.31 -10.54
C ILE A 106 1.97 5.95 -11.07
N GLY A 107 2.92 5.07 -11.41
CA GLY A 107 2.62 3.72 -11.88
C GLY A 107 1.92 2.89 -10.81
N GLY A 108 2.37 2.98 -9.56
CA GLY A 108 1.80 2.26 -8.43
C GLY A 108 0.34 2.61 -8.15
N ALA A 109 -0.03 3.89 -8.27
CA ALA A 109 -1.40 4.34 -8.11
C ALA A 109 -2.34 3.74 -9.16
N ALA A 110 -1.93 3.74 -10.44
CA ALA A 110 -2.71 3.14 -11.52
C ALA A 110 -2.93 1.64 -11.29
N VAL A 111 -1.88 0.91 -10.90
CA VAL A 111 -1.96 -0.53 -10.59
C VAL A 111 -2.90 -0.79 -9.41
N PHE A 112 -2.79 -0.01 -8.34
CA PHE A 112 -3.59 -0.21 -7.13
C PHE A 112 -5.08 0.06 -7.37
N ILE A 113 -5.40 1.20 -8.00
CA ILE A 113 -6.79 1.63 -8.25
C ILE A 113 -7.46 0.73 -9.28
N CYS A 114 -6.86 0.59 -10.47
CA CYS A 114 -7.45 -0.19 -11.56
C CYS A 114 -7.46 -1.68 -11.26
N GLY A 115 -6.45 -2.20 -10.55
CA GLY A 115 -6.42 -3.60 -10.11
C GLY A 115 -7.53 -3.90 -9.10
N GLY A 116 -7.83 -2.97 -8.19
CA GLY A 116 -8.99 -3.07 -7.31
C GLY A 116 -10.30 -3.18 -8.09
N ALA A 117 -10.51 -2.31 -9.08
CA ALA A 117 -11.68 -2.35 -9.95
C ALA A 117 -11.79 -3.65 -10.75
N LEU A 118 -10.69 -4.10 -11.37
CA LEU A 118 -10.61 -5.37 -12.11
C LEU A 118 -10.92 -6.56 -11.20
N SER A 119 -10.36 -6.59 -9.99
CA SER A 119 -10.58 -7.69 -9.04
C SER A 119 -12.05 -7.84 -8.64
N GLY A 120 -12.78 -6.72 -8.50
CA GLY A 120 -14.21 -6.72 -8.24
C GLY A 120 -15.04 -7.25 -9.40
N ASN A 121 -14.51 -7.19 -10.62
CA ASN A 121 -15.20 -7.64 -11.84
C ASN A 121 -14.87 -9.08 -12.25
N ILE A 122 -14.15 -9.84 -11.41
CA ILE A 122 -13.85 -11.27 -11.66
C ILE A 122 -15.12 -12.13 -11.54
N PHE A 123 -16.04 -11.76 -10.65
CA PHE A 123 -17.30 -12.47 -10.40
C PHE A 123 -18.48 -11.48 -10.45
N PRO A 124 -18.82 -10.93 -11.63
CA PRO A 124 -19.80 -9.84 -11.75
C PRO A 124 -21.18 -10.22 -11.21
N ASP A 125 -21.57 -11.49 -11.32
CA ASP A 125 -22.89 -11.99 -10.91
C ASP A 125 -22.93 -12.53 -9.48
N ASP A 126 -21.81 -12.55 -8.75
CA ASP A 126 -21.72 -13.06 -7.36
C ASP A 126 -21.03 -12.05 -6.43
N PRO A 127 -21.81 -11.18 -5.73
CA PRO A 127 -21.27 -10.15 -4.86
C PRO A 127 -20.38 -10.68 -3.73
N ARG A 128 -20.64 -11.89 -3.22
CA ARG A 128 -19.83 -12.50 -2.15
C ARG A 128 -18.46 -12.89 -2.70
N ARG A 129 -18.42 -13.52 -3.88
CA ARG A 129 -17.15 -13.90 -4.54
C ARG A 129 -16.38 -12.69 -5.07
N ALA A 130 -17.06 -11.65 -5.55
CA ALA A 130 -16.41 -10.38 -5.93
C ALA A 130 -15.71 -9.72 -4.72
N THR A 131 -16.36 -9.70 -3.57
CA THR A 131 -15.76 -9.19 -2.32
C THR A 131 -14.54 -10.00 -1.91
N LEU A 132 -14.60 -11.34 -2.03
CA LEU A 132 -13.46 -12.22 -1.79
C LEU A 132 -12.31 -11.95 -2.77
N ALA A 133 -12.59 -11.74 -4.06
CA ALA A 133 -11.58 -11.43 -5.07
C ALA A 133 -10.87 -10.10 -4.80
N ILE A 134 -11.60 -9.06 -4.38
CA ILE A 134 -11.03 -7.79 -3.93
C ILE A 134 -10.13 -7.98 -2.70
N THR A 135 -10.59 -8.80 -1.75
CA THR A 135 -9.81 -9.12 -0.53
C THR A 135 -8.50 -9.83 -0.89
N VAL A 136 -8.55 -10.81 -1.79
CA VAL A 136 -7.37 -11.51 -2.29
C VAL A 136 -6.42 -10.56 -3.02
N PHE A 137 -6.95 -9.64 -3.84
CA PHE A 137 -6.15 -8.65 -4.55
C PHE A 137 -5.36 -7.75 -3.60
N PHE A 138 -6.01 -7.15 -2.60
CA PHE A 138 -5.31 -6.30 -1.62
C PHE A 138 -4.43 -7.09 -0.66
N GLY A 139 -4.75 -8.37 -0.41
CA GLY A 139 -3.91 -9.29 0.36
C GLY A 139 -2.51 -9.46 -0.24
N GLY A 140 -2.33 -9.27 -1.55
CA GLY A 140 -1.01 -9.30 -2.18
C GLY A 140 0.00 -8.31 -1.55
N SER A 141 -0.47 -7.17 -1.02
CA SER A 141 0.41 -6.22 -0.30
C SER A 141 1.03 -6.84 0.96
N GLY A 142 0.29 -7.67 1.68
CA GLY A 142 0.77 -8.41 2.85
C GLY A 142 1.80 -9.47 2.48
N ILE A 143 1.58 -10.20 1.39
CA ILE A 143 2.55 -11.18 0.85
C ILE A 143 3.84 -10.47 0.47
N GLY A 144 3.75 -9.33 -0.22
CA GLY A 144 4.92 -8.55 -0.62
C GLY A 144 5.67 -7.96 0.59
N LEU A 145 4.97 -7.55 1.64
CA LEU A 145 5.57 -7.11 2.91
C LEU A 145 6.42 -8.23 3.53
N ILE A 146 5.88 -9.45 3.63
CA ILE A 146 6.63 -10.61 4.14
C ILE A 146 7.83 -10.90 3.23
N ALA A 147 7.63 -10.94 1.91
CA ALA A 147 8.70 -11.26 0.97
C ALA A 147 9.87 -10.28 1.05
N CYS A 148 9.60 -8.96 1.04
CA CYS A 148 10.66 -7.97 1.20
C CYS A 148 11.24 -7.94 2.62
N GLY A 149 10.42 -8.19 3.65
CA GLY A 149 10.84 -8.28 5.05
C GLY A 149 11.82 -9.42 5.32
N VAL A 150 11.79 -10.48 4.53
CA VAL A 150 12.78 -11.56 4.57
C VAL A 150 13.95 -11.24 3.63
N ALA A 151 13.68 -10.94 2.36
CA ALA A 151 14.73 -10.86 1.35
C ALA A 151 15.70 -9.67 1.55
N ILE A 152 15.17 -8.48 1.84
CA ILE A 152 15.99 -7.26 1.90
C ILE A 152 16.98 -7.29 3.08
N PRO A 153 16.56 -7.62 4.32
CA PRO A 153 17.52 -7.68 5.43
C PRO A 153 18.61 -8.72 5.21
N LEU A 154 18.31 -9.85 4.56
CA LEU A 154 19.30 -10.89 4.25
C LEU A 154 20.31 -10.43 3.17
N ILE A 155 19.87 -9.72 2.15
CA ILE A 155 20.77 -9.12 1.13
C ILE A 155 21.72 -8.12 1.80
N LEU A 156 21.19 -7.26 2.67
CA LEU A 156 21.98 -6.24 3.38
C LEU A 156 22.90 -6.85 4.45
N GLU A 157 22.51 -7.97 5.08
CA GLU A 157 23.37 -8.69 6.02
C GLU A 157 24.56 -9.35 5.30
N ALA A 158 24.33 -9.92 4.12
CA ALA A 158 25.39 -10.57 3.34
C ALA A 158 26.37 -9.57 2.69
N GLY A 159 25.87 -8.42 2.21
CA GLY A 159 26.67 -7.46 1.44
C GLY A 159 26.93 -6.12 2.14
N GLY A 160 26.48 -5.94 3.38
CA GLY A 160 26.56 -4.67 4.10
C GLY A 160 25.67 -3.57 3.52
N ASN A 161 25.88 -2.33 3.99
CA ASN A 161 25.09 -1.19 3.52
C ASN A 161 25.29 -0.90 2.03
N ALA A 162 26.49 -1.14 1.49
CA ALA A 162 26.81 -1.06 0.07
C ALA A 162 25.95 -1.97 -0.83
N ALA A 163 25.22 -2.95 -0.26
CA ALA A 163 24.30 -3.80 -1.00
C ALA A 163 22.92 -3.17 -1.27
N TRP A 164 22.68 -1.92 -0.84
CA TRP A 164 21.40 -1.24 -1.07
C TRP A 164 20.99 -1.19 -2.56
N PRO A 165 21.88 -0.98 -3.55
CA PRO A 165 21.49 -0.99 -4.97
C PRO A 165 20.93 -2.36 -5.41
N GLN A 166 21.53 -3.45 -4.92
CA GLN A 166 21.17 -4.83 -5.24
C GLN A 166 19.76 -5.14 -4.74
N THR A 167 19.32 -4.54 -3.62
CA THR A 167 17.94 -4.71 -3.12
C THR A 167 16.92 -4.12 -4.10
N TRP A 168 17.20 -2.93 -4.66
CA TRP A 168 16.35 -2.29 -5.67
C TRP A 168 16.36 -3.05 -6.99
N VAL A 169 17.54 -3.48 -7.45
CA VAL A 169 17.66 -4.28 -8.67
C VAL A 169 16.90 -5.60 -8.54
N ALA A 170 17.04 -6.31 -7.41
CA ALA A 170 16.31 -7.55 -7.14
C ALA A 170 14.79 -7.33 -7.16
N MET A 171 14.30 -6.27 -6.50
CA MET A 171 12.88 -5.90 -6.54
C MET A 171 12.42 -5.50 -7.94
N GLY A 172 13.23 -4.78 -8.71
CA GLY A 172 12.95 -4.39 -10.09
C GLY A 172 12.82 -5.59 -11.02
N VAL A 173 13.79 -6.52 -10.97
CA VAL A 173 13.78 -7.77 -11.73
C VAL A 173 12.57 -8.63 -11.36
N ALA A 174 12.30 -8.81 -10.06
CA ALA A 174 11.12 -9.53 -9.59
C ALA A 174 9.82 -8.85 -10.09
N SER A 175 9.77 -7.52 -10.08
CA SER A 175 8.62 -6.75 -10.57
C SER A 175 8.40 -6.91 -12.06
N LEU A 176 9.46 -7.00 -12.87
CA LEU A 176 9.35 -7.27 -14.31
C LEU A 176 8.78 -8.67 -14.58
N ALA A 177 9.21 -9.69 -13.83
CA ALA A 177 8.63 -11.03 -13.92
C ALA A 177 7.14 -11.05 -13.52
N ILE A 178 6.80 -10.38 -12.42
CA ILE A 178 5.42 -10.23 -11.94
C ILE A 178 4.56 -9.45 -12.93
N THR A 179 5.13 -8.44 -13.60
CA THR A 179 4.42 -7.61 -14.59
C THR A 179 3.82 -8.47 -15.69
N VAL A 180 4.59 -9.43 -16.21
CA VAL A 180 4.13 -10.33 -17.26
C VAL A 180 2.95 -11.20 -16.79
N ALA A 181 3.05 -11.79 -15.59
CA ALA A 181 2.00 -12.63 -15.02
C ALA A 181 0.72 -11.84 -14.72
N SER A 182 0.86 -10.68 -14.06
CA SER A 182 -0.25 -9.81 -13.67
C SER A 182 -0.95 -9.20 -14.88
N ALA A 183 -0.19 -8.79 -15.90
CA ALA A 183 -0.75 -8.29 -17.15
C ALA A 183 -1.58 -9.37 -17.85
N ARG A 184 -1.06 -10.60 -17.99
CA ARG A 184 -1.81 -11.72 -18.56
C ARG A 184 -3.09 -12.03 -17.80
N ALA A 185 -3.06 -11.94 -16.46
CA ALA A 185 -4.26 -12.07 -15.65
C ALA A 185 -5.29 -10.96 -15.94
N ALA A 186 -4.85 -9.70 -16.00
CA ALA A 186 -5.73 -8.57 -16.30
C ALA A 186 -6.42 -8.69 -17.68
N TRP A 187 -5.75 -9.25 -18.68
CA TRP A 187 -6.33 -9.51 -20.01
C TRP A 187 -7.44 -10.56 -20.03
N ARG A 188 -7.51 -11.43 -19.01
CA ARG A 188 -8.58 -12.45 -18.87
C ARG A 188 -9.80 -11.94 -18.12
N ILE A 189 -9.72 -10.76 -17.49
CA ILE A 189 -10.80 -10.16 -16.73
C ILE A 189 -11.57 -9.23 -17.66
N ALA A 190 -12.89 -9.35 -17.71
CA ALA A 190 -13.73 -8.41 -18.46
C ALA A 190 -13.50 -6.98 -17.97
N GLU A 191 -13.47 -6.01 -18.88
CA GLU A 191 -13.33 -4.62 -18.49
C GLU A 191 -14.55 -4.26 -17.62
N PRO A 192 -14.35 -3.72 -16.40
CA PRO A 192 -15.47 -3.25 -15.60
C PRO A 192 -16.27 -2.25 -16.42
N ALA A 193 -17.59 -2.44 -16.51
CA ALA A 193 -18.44 -1.45 -17.15
C ALA A 193 -18.12 -0.10 -16.51
N VAL A 194 -17.83 0.91 -17.33
CA VAL A 194 -17.83 2.29 -16.85
C VAL A 194 -19.25 2.48 -16.33
N LEU A 195 -19.42 2.42 -15.00
CA LEU A 195 -20.68 2.80 -14.39
C LEU A 195 -20.90 4.21 -14.91
N GLY A 196 -21.83 4.34 -15.85
CA GLY A 196 -22.12 5.60 -16.49
C GLY A 196 -22.21 6.61 -15.38
N GLN A 197 -21.51 7.73 -15.55
CA GLN A 197 -21.88 8.95 -14.85
C GLN A 197 -23.27 9.31 -15.39
N GLY A 198 -24.30 8.55 -15.02
CA GLY A 198 -25.65 9.08 -14.95
C GLY A 198 -25.53 10.36 -14.13
N PRO A 199 -26.24 11.43 -14.54
CA PRO A 199 -26.01 12.78 -14.05
C PRO A 199 -25.77 12.69 -12.55
N VAL A 200 -24.54 13.01 -12.13
CA VAL A 200 -24.22 13.12 -10.72
C VAL A 200 -25.05 14.31 -10.30
N ALA A 201 -26.32 14.06 -9.95
CA ALA A 201 -27.07 14.98 -9.12
C ALA A 201 -26.10 15.22 -7.98
N ALA A 202 -25.58 16.45 -7.91
CA ALA A 202 -24.59 16.88 -6.95
C ALA A 202 -25.26 16.74 -5.57
N ALA A 203 -25.32 15.50 -5.08
CA ALA A 203 -25.82 15.18 -3.78
C ALA A 203 -24.89 15.93 -2.86
N ARG A 204 -25.44 16.96 -2.20
CA ARG A 204 -24.69 17.85 -1.33
C ARG A 204 -23.96 16.98 -0.31
N TRP A 205 -22.67 16.83 -0.50
CA TRP A 205 -21.82 16.11 0.42
C TRP A 205 -21.73 16.95 1.71
N PRO A 206 -22.18 16.43 2.86
CA PRO A 206 -22.20 17.20 4.09
C PRO A 206 -20.80 17.21 4.71
N LEU A 207 -19.88 17.99 4.13
CA LEU A 207 -18.47 18.12 4.57
C LEU A 207 -18.36 18.27 6.09
N ALA A 208 -19.21 19.13 6.68
CA ALA A 208 -19.23 19.40 8.11
C ALA A 208 -19.54 18.16 8.96
N ALA A 209 -20.45 17.28 8.50
CA ALA A 209 -20.81 16.06 9.21
C ALA A 209 -19.67 15.01 9.21
N PHE A 210 -18.75 15.11 8.24
CA PHE A 210 -17.59 14.21 8.11
C PHE A 210 -16.28 14.86 8.56
N ALA A 211 -16.30 16.11 9.05
CA ALA A 211 -15.09 16.86 9.40
C ALA A 211 -14.18 16.09 10.37
N ALA A 212 -14.74 15.49 11.41
CA ALA A 212 -13.98 14.68 12.38
C ALA A 212 -13.29 13.46 11.70
N SER A 213 -13.99 12.76 10.81
CA SER A 213 -13.42 11.64 10.06
C SER A 213 -12.35 12.08 9.07
N LEU A 214 -12.51 13.23 8.43
CA LEU A 214 -11.50 13.80 7.54
C LEU A 214 -10.24 14.18 8.32
N VAL A 215 -10.38 14.88 9.44
CA VAL A 215 -9.26 15.24 10.33
C VAL A 215 -8.55 13.98 10.83
N ALA A 216 -9.30 12.98 11.28
CA ALA A 216 -8.73 11.73 11.75
C ALA A 216 -8.00 10.95 10.64
N TYR A 217 -8.55 10.94 9.41
CA TYR A 217 -7.91 10.32 8.26
C TYR A 217 -6.64 11.08 7.81
N THR A 218 -6.65 12.41 7.87
CA THR A 218 -5.47 13.24 7.62
C THR A 218 -4.37 12.99 8.67
N ALA A 219 -4.73 12.97 9.96
CA ALA A 219 -3.79 12.66 11.03
C ALA A 219 -3.20 11.25 10.87
N PHE A 220 -4.03 10.27 10.51
CA PHE A 220 -3.59 8.93 10.12
C PHE A 220 -2.58 9.00 8.98
N ALA A 221 -2.93 9.65 7.86
CA ALA A 221 -2.10 9.71 6.66
C ALA A 221 -0.73 10.35 6.93
N LEU A 222 -0.67 11.38 7.78
CA LEU A 222 0.59 12.01 8.20
C LEU A 222 1.40 11.10 9.13
N GLY A 223 0.76 10.51 10.15
CA GLY A 223 1.45 9.74 11.19
C GLY A 223 1.96 8.37 10.72
N TYR A 224 1.15 7.62 9.97
CA TYR A 224 1.52 6.26 9.57
C TYR A 224 2.71 6.25 8.61
N ILE A 225 2.90 7.30 7.80
CA ILE A 225 4.06 7.46 6.91
C ILE A 225 5.32 7.57 7.76
N GLY A 226 5.29 8.34 8.86
CA GLY A 226 6.42 8.46 9.78
C GLY A 226 6.84 7.10 10.33
N TYR A 227 5.89 6.35 10.90
CA TYR A 227 6.14 4.99 11.38
C TYR A 227 6.67 4.07 10.28
N MET A 228 5.97 3.98 9.15
CA MET A 228 6.32 3.07 8.06
C MET A 228 7.67 3.41 7.44
N THR A 229 8.11 4.66 7.48
CA THR A 229 9.40 5.07 6.89
C THR A 229 10.56 4.81 7.85
N PHE A 230 10.39 5.13 9.14
CA PHE A 230 11.52 5.24 10.07
C PHE A 230 11.60 4.14 11.12
N VAL A 231 10.60 3.27 11.27
CA VAL A 231 10.61 2.24 12.32
C VAL A 231 11.83 1.31 12.22
N ILE A 232 12.26 0.95 11.01
CA ILE A 232 13.44 0.08 10.83
C ILE A 232 14.75 0.83 11.09
N ALA A 233 14.85 2.09 10.67
CA ALA A 233 16.00 2.94 11.01
C ALA A 233 16.15 3.07 12.53
N TRP A 234 15.03 3.35 13.21
CA TRP A 234 14.96 3.42 14.66
C TRP A 234 15.36 2.09 15.32
N MET A 235 14.88 0.95 14.82
CA MET A 235 15.27 -0.37 15.32
C MET A 235 16.77 -0.61 15.17
N ARG A 236 17.36 -0.30 14.01
CA ARG A 236 18.79 -0.48 13.75
C ARG A 236 19.66 0.42 14.64
N GLU A 237 19.25 1.67 14.86
CA GLU A 237 19.91 2.59 15.80
C GLU A 237 19.88 2.10 17.25
N ASN A 238 18.84 1.35 17.62
CA ASN A 238 18.73 0.70 18.92
C ASN A 238 19.33 -0.72 18.94
N GLY A 239 20.21 -1.05 17.97
CA GLY A 239 20.98 -2.29 17.96
C GLY A 239 20.20 -3.54 17.53
N ALA A 240 19.06 -3.38 16.83
CA ALA A 240 18.30 -4.53 16.36
C ALA A 240 19.09 -5.39 15.36
N SER A 241 19.10 -6.70 15.60
CA SER A 241 19.68 -7.69 14.69
C SER A 241 18.86 -7.82 13.40
N THR A 242 19.45 -8.41 12.37
CA THR A 242 18.75 -8.71 11.11
C THR A 242 17.54 -9.59 11.34
N LEU A 243 17.69 -10.62 12.19
CA LEU A 243 16.58 -11.50 12.56
C LEU A 243 15.42 -10.71 13.21
N ALA A 244 15.71 -9.75 14.08
CA ALA A 244 14.68 -8.92 14.69
C ALA A 244 13.89 -8.12 13.63
N VAL A 245 14.59 -7.50 12.67
CA VAL A 245 13.96 -6.78 11.55
C VAL A 245 13.09 -7.72 10.71
N VAL A 246 13.59 -8.91 10.37
CA VAL A 246 12.85 -9.93 9.61
C VAL A 246 11.57 -10.33 10.34
N LEU A 247 11.64 -10.65 11.63
CA LEU A 247 10.49 -11.06 12.42
C LEU A 247 9.44 -9.95 12.53
N VAL A 248 9.86 -8.72 12.83
CA VAL A 248 8.95 -7.57 13.00
C VAL A 248 8.26 -7.22 11.69
N TRP A 249 9.00 -7.14 10.58
CA TRP A 249 8.42 -6.78 9.29
C TRP A 249 7.55 -7.88 8.70
N SER A 250 7.94 -9.15 8.89
CA SER A 250 7.13 -10.31 8.48
C SER A 250 5.84 -10.42 9.29
N LEU A 251 5.91 -10.17 10.61
CA LEU A 251 4.72 -10.12 11.46
C LEU A 251 3.78 -8.97 11.07
N LEU A 252 4.33 -7.80 10.71
CA LEU A 252 3.54 -6.68 10.20
C LEU A 252 2.80 -7.09 8.91
N GLY A 253 3.49 -7.74 7.97
CA GLY A 253 2.88 -8.27 6.74
C GLY A 253 1.83 -9.35 7.00
N PHE A 254 2.08 -10.26 7.94
CA PHE A 254 1.14 -11.30 8.34
C PHE A 254 -0.11 -10.71 9.03
N ALA A 255 0.07 -9.78 9.96
CA ALA A 255 -1.03 -9.08 10.63
C ALA A 255 -1.89 -8.32 9.61
N THR A 256 -1.26 -7.74 8.59
CA THR A 256 -1.93 -7.07 7.47
C THR A 256 -2.78 -8.05 6.65
N LEU A 257 -2.30 -9.27 6.42
CA LEU A 257 -3.11 -10.33 5.80
C LEU A 257 -4.31 -10.65 6.67
N VAL A 258 -4.10 -10.86 7.98
CA VAL A 258 -5.15 -11.32 8.92
C VAL A 258 -6.17 -10.21 9.24
N ALA A 259 -5.84 -8.94 9.00
CA ALA A 259 -6.65 -7.78 9.32
C ALA A 259 -8.12 -7.84 8.87
N PRO A 260 -8.48 -8.22 7.62
CA PRO A 260 -9.87 -8.25 7.18
C PRO A 260 -10.74 -9.20 8.02
N TRP A 261 -10.16 -10.28 8.56
CA TRP A 261 -10.88 -11.20 9.43
C TRP A 261 -11.05 -10.65 10.85
N VAL A 262 -10.01 -9.99 11.38
CA VAL A 262 -10.05 -9.33 12.70
C VAL A 262 -11.12 -8.25 12.74
N TRP A 263 -11.20 -7.43 11.68
CA TRP A 263 -12.13 -6.29 11.61
C TRP A 263 -13.49 -6.61 11.00
N ARG A 264 -13.74 -7.86 10.57
CA ARG A 264 -15.01 -8.28 9.96
C ARG A 264 -16.21 -7.95 10.86
N VAL A 265 -16.18 -8.42 12.11
CA VAL A 265 -17.31 -8.24 13.04
C VAL A 265 -17.52 -6.77 13.42
N PRO A 266 -16.48 -5.99 13.78
CA PRO A 266 -16.62 -4.55 13.96
C PRO A 266 -17.24 -3.83 12.74
N PHE A 267 -16.79 -4.12 11.52
CA PHE A 267 -17.33 -3.48 10.31
C PHE A 267 -18.78 -3.89 9.99
N GLU A 268 -19.18 -5.11 10.30
CA GLU A 268 -20.55 -5.57 10.05
C GLU A 268 -21.55 -5.11 11.12
N ARG A 269 -21.13 -5.09 12.38
CA ARG A 269 -22.06 -4.94 13.53
C ARG A 269 -22.05 -3.55 14.14
N TRP A 270 -20.92 -2.85 14.14
CA TRP A 270 -20.83 -1.54 14.78
C TRP A 270 -21.33 -0.44 13.83
N ARG A 271 -21.79 0.67 14.40
CA ARG A 271 -22.42 1.77 13.66
C ARG A 271 -21.64 3.06 13.80
N GLY A 272 -21.78 3.94 12.79
CA GLY A 272 -21.13 5.26 12.76
C GLY A 272 -19.60 5.15 12.70
N GLY A 273 -18.91 6.14 13.29
CA GLY A 273 -17.45 6.21 13.31
C GLY A 273 -16.76 5.24 14.29
N ARG A 274 -17.49 4.40 15.02
CA ARG A 274 -16.92 3.48 16.02
C ARG A 274 -15.86 2.52 15.46
N PRO A 275 -16.06 1.85 14.30
CA PRO A 275 -15.01 1.01 13.74
C PRO A 275 -13.76 1.81 13.39
N MET A 276 -13.91 2.99 12.79
CA MET A 276 -12.79 3.86 12.45
C MET A 276 -12.02 4.27 13.70
N ALA A 277 -12.70 4.68 14.77
CA ALA A 277 -12.08 5.05 16.04
C ALA A 277 -11.30 3.89 16.66
N ALA A 278 -11.85 2.66 16.65
CA ALA A 278 -11.16 1.50 17.19
C ALA A 278 -9.93 1.10 16.36
N VAL A 279 -10.03 1.13 15.02
CA VAL A 279 -8.88 0.88 14.14
C VAL A 279 -7.78 1.91 14.40
N LEU A 280 -8.13 3.20 14.48
CA LEU A 280 -7.18 4.27 14.78
C LEU A 280 -6.55 4.12 16.17
N ALA A 281 -7.32 3.72 17.18
CA ALA A 281 -6.79 3.48 18.52
C ALA A 281 -5.77 2.33 18.52
N VAL A 282 -6.09 1.21 17.86
CA VAL A 282 -5.16 0.08 17.72
C VAL A 282 -3.89 0.50 16.97
N LEU A 283 -4.04 1.27 15.89
CA LEU A 283 -2.90 1.81 15.14
C LEU A 283 -2.04 2.74 16.00
N ALA A 284 -2.66 3.64 16.77
CA ALA A 284 -1.96 4.59 17.62
C ALA A 284 -1.18 3.88 18.73
N VAL A 285 -1.77 2.88 19.38
CA VAL A 285 -1.06 2.04 20.36
C VAL A 285 0.11 1.31 19.69
N GLY A 286 -0.10 0.72 18.51
CA GLY A 286 0.96 0.10 17.72
C GLY A 286 2.11 1.08 17.44
N ALA A 287 1.81 2.27 16.93
CA ALA A 287 2.80 3.29 16.60
C ALA A 287 3.50 3.91 17.83
N TRP A 288 2.87 3.88 19.00
CA TRP A 288 3.42 4.41 20.25
C TRP A 288 4.41 3.45 20.91
N LEU A 289 4.23 2.13 20.78
CA LEU A 289 5.08 1.13 21.44
C LEU A 289 6.59 1.30 21.22
N PRO A 290 7.11 1.65 20.03
CA PRO A 290 8.52 1.96 19.85
C PRO A 290 9.03 3.10 20.72
N LEU A 291 8.19 4.08 21.05
CA LEU A 291 8.59 5.18 21.93
C LEU A 291 8.73 4.75 23.39
N ALA A 292 8.09 3.64 23.77
CA ALA A 292 8.12 3.12 25.14
C ALA A 292 9.26 2.11 25.36
N SER A 293 9.61 1.30 24.36
CA SER A 293 10.65 0.28 24.49
C SER A 293 11.19 -0.20 23.14
N ALA A 294 12.51 -0.39 23.06
CA ALA A 294 13.21 -1.00 21.92
C ALA A 294 13.35 -2.52 22.01
N SER A 295 12.76 -3.16 23.02
CA SER A 295 12.83 -4.61 23.15
C SER A 295 12.10 -5.32 22.01
N LEU A 296 12.62 -6.48 21.58
CA LEU A 296 12.00 -7.28 20.52
C LEU A 296 10.50 -7.59 20.79
N PRO A 297 10.07 -7.97 22.01
CA PRO A 297 8.66 -8.17 22.29
C PRO A 297 7.79 -6.93 22.07
N ALA A 298 8.29 -5.74 22.43
CA ALA A 298 7.59 -4.49 22.18
C ALA A 298 7.46 -4.22 20.68
N MET A 299 8.51 -4.52 19.90
CA MET A 299 8.50 -4.34 18.44
C MET A 299 7.59 -5.33 17.72
N LEU A 300 7.52 -6.58 18.18
CA LEU A 300 6.59 -7.57 17.65
C LEU A 300 5.14 -7.16 17.94
N LEU A 301 4.85 -6.70 19.15
CA LEU A 301 3.52 -6.19 19.49
C LEU A 301 3.16 -4.95 18.66
N SER A 302 4.11 -4.02 18.50
CA SER A 302 3.99 -2.85 17.61
C SER A 302 3.60 -3.26 16.19
N ALA A 303 4.36 -4.18 15.59
CA ALA A 303 4.10 -4.69 14.24
C ALA A 303 2.74 -5.39 14.12
N ALA A 304 2.35 -6.21 15.10
CA ALA A 304 1.08 -6.92 15.10
C ALA A 304 -0.11 -5.94 15.12
N LEU A 305 -0.10 -4.97 16.05
CA LEU A 305 -1.16 -3.98 16.19
C LEU A 305 -1.21 -3.04 14.98
N PHE A 306 -0.05 -2.54 14.56
CA PHE A 306 0.04 -1.60 13.44
C PHE A 306 -0.39 -2.26 12.12
N GLY A 307 0.12 -3.46 11.84
CA GLY A 307 -0.23 -4.24 10.65
C GLY A 307 -1.71 -4.63 10.61
N ALA A 308 -2.29 -5.00 11.75
CA ALA A 308 -3.72 -5.30 11.84
C ALA A 308 -4.61 -4.08 11.54
N ALA A 309 -4.12 -2.84 11.72
CA ALA A 309 -4.93 -1.64 11.61
C ALA A 309 -4.69 -0.80 10.35
N MET A 310 -3.47 -0.74 9.82
CA MET A 310 -3.05 0.20 8.77
C MET A 310 -3.98 0.24 7.55
N PHE A 311 -4.28 -0.91 6.93
CA PHE A 311 -5.19 -0.95 5.77
C PHE A 311 -6.67 -0.97 6.14
N SER A 312 -7.00 -1.20 7.40
CA SER A 312 -8.37 -1.12 7.90
C SER A 312 -8.85 0.34 8.04
N VAL A 313 -7.95 1.31 8.18
CA VAL A 313 -8.34 2.73 8.28
C VAL A 313 -9.03 3.21 6.99
N PRO A 314 -8.43 3.11 5.78
CA PRO A 314 -9.12 3.47 4.54
C PRO A 314 -10.41 2.66 4.32
N ALA A 315 -10.42 1.38 4.68
CA ALA A 315 -11.62 0.53 4.58
C ALA A 315 -12.77 1.05 5.47
N SER A 316 -12.45 1.52 6.68
CA SER A 316 -13.43 2.08 7.61
C SER A 316 -14.05 3.39 7.10
N VAL A 317 -13.28 4.24 6.40
CA VAL A 317 -13.79 5.46 5.76
C VAL A 317 -14.76 5.11 4.63
N ASN A 318 -14.38 4.17 3.77
CA ASN A 318 -15.25 3.69 2.69
C ASN A 318 -16.57 3.11 3.24
N MET A 319 -16.51 2.35 4.33
CA MET A 319 -17.69 1.82 5.00
C MET A 319 -18.57 2.93 5.58
N LEU A 320 -17.96 3.93 6.25
CA LEU A 320 -18.69 5.07 6.81
C LEU A 320 -19.45 5.84 5.72
N VAL A 321 -18.79 6.13 4.59
CA VAL A 321 -19.41 6.75 3.41
C VAL A 321 -20.63 5.94 2.94
N LYS A 322 -20.45 4.62 2.77
CA LYS A 322 -21.54 3.73 2.30
C LYS A 322 -22.71 3.63 3.27
N HIS A 323 -22.47 3.77 4.57
CA HIS A 323 -23.51 3.71 5.60
C HIS A 323 -24.27 5.04 5.75
N CYS A 324 -23.60 6.16 5.52
CA CYS A 324 -24.15 7.49 5.78
C CYS A 324 -24.70 8.20 4.54
N LEU A 325 -24.37 7.73 3.34
CA LEU A 325 -24.76 8.39 2.08
C LEU A 325 -25.44 7.45 1.09
N PRO A 326 -26.38 7.98 0.27
CA PRO A 326 -27.02 7.20 -0.77
C PRO A 326 -26.02 6.84 -1.88
N LYS A 327 -26.23 5.69 -2.54
CA LYS A 327 -25.35 5.15 -3.60
C LYS A 327 -24.86 6.18 -4.65
N PRO A 328 -25.70 7.11 -5.15
CA PRO A 328 -25.26 8.09 -6.14
C PRO A 328 -24.17 9.06 -5.63
N ALA A 329 -24.09 9.29 -4.32
CA ALA A 329 -23.10 10.18 -3.71
C ALA A 329 -21.75 9.47 -3.43
N TRP A 330 -21.65 8.15 -3.54
CA TRP A 330 -20.44 7.40 -3.18
C TRP A 330 -19.25 7.75 -4.08
N GLY A 331 -19.49 8.06 -5.35
CA GLY A 331 -18.42 8.40 -6.30
C GLY A 331 -17.73 9.71 -5.94
N SER A 332 -18.49 10.78 -5.68
CA SER A 332 -17.93 12.08 -5.29
C SER A 332 -17.34 12.07 -3.88
N ALA A 333 -17.87 11.22 -3.02
CA ALA A 333 -17.44 11.00 -1.65
C ALA A 333 -16.05 10.38 -1.47
N MET A 334 -15.78 9.34 -2.26
CA MET A 334 -14.55 8.54 -2.16
C MET A 334 -13.41 9.14 -2.98
N ALA A 335 -13.70 10.20 -3.76
CA ALA A 335 -12.80 10.83 -4.71
C ALA A 335 -12.16 12.10 -4.16
#